data_AF-A0A5E5QPM7-F1
#
_entry.id   AF-A0A5E5QPM7-F1
#
_cell.length_a   1.000
_cell.length_b   1.000
_cell.length_c   1.000
_cell.angle_alpha   90.00
_cell.angle_beta   90.00
_cell.angle_gamma   90.00
#
_symmetry.space_group_name_H-M   'P 1'
#
loop_
_entity.id
_entity.type
_entity.pdbx_description
1 polymer ?
#
loop_
_entity_poly.entity_id
_entity_poly.type
_entity_poly.pdbx_seq_one_letter_code
_entity_poly.pdbx_strand_id
1 'polypeptide(L)'
;VATTMGDSNAYGDYFRFSSNNDICPKGFSVPTRKELAAETTLAEKNPINNKTIKDGNGTALALSSFLKLPAAGRKNLKRLIVFLWTAERGFLFIGPNNAGFSNAEADIEDLSLSVRCIKDLTPPPLPTPLPTTVSFNGKTYGLVTSPTGRV
;
A
#
# COMPACT_ATOMS: atom_id res chain seq x y z
N VAL A 1 -6.57 -4.78 -10.89
CA VAL A 1 -7.19 -4.19 -9.68
C VAL A 1 -8.02 -5.28 -9.03
N ALA A 2 -7.95 -5.45 -7.71
CA ALA A 2 -8.66 -6.52 -7.04
C ALA A 2 -10.17 -6.36 -7.10
N THR A 3 -10.88 -7.46 -7.32
CA THR A 3 -12.35 -7.50 -7.32
C THR A 3 -12.91 -8.28 -6.12
N THR A 4 -12.07 -9.10 -5.45
CA THR A 4 -12.45 -9.87 -4.26
C THR A 4 -11.34 -9.85 -3.22
N MET A 5 -11.67 -10.17 -1.96
CA MET A 5 -10.69 -10.17 -0.86
C MET A 5 -9.57 -11.18 -1.05
N GLY A 6 -9.85 -12.31 -1.70
CA GLY A 6 -8.90 -13.40 -1.93
C GLY A 6 -8.09 -13.28 -3.23
N ASP A 7 -8.29 -12.20 -4.00
CA ASP A 7 -7.59 -11.97 -5.27
C ASP A 7 -6.14 -11.56 -5.03
N SER A 8 -5.34 -12.50 -4.54
CA SER A 8 -3.92 -12.26 -4.23
C SER A 8 -3.09 -11.95 -5.47
N ASN A 9 -3.56 -12.31 -6.66
CA ASN A 9 -2.92 -12.00 -7.94
C ASN A 9 -3.06 -10.50 -8.29
N ALA A 10 -4.05 -9.80 -7.74
CA ALA A 10 -4.27 -8.39 -8.03
C ALA A 10 -3.24 -7.42 -7.43
N TYR A 11 -2.45 -7.83 -6.43
CA TYR A 11 -1.35 -7.01 -5.89
C TYR A 11 -0.06 -7.15 -6.69
N GLY A 12 0.08 -8.20 -7.50
CA GLY A 12 1.32 -8.51 -8.18
C GLY A 12 2.37 -9.12 -7.25
N ASP A 13 3.63 -8.78 -7.49
CA ASP A 13 4.78 -9.42 -6.86
C ASP A 13 5.00 -8.93 -5.42
N TYR A 14 5.73 -9.73 -4.64
CA TYR A 14 6.16 -9.36 -3.30
C TYR A 14 7.62 -8.90 -3.35
N PHE A 15 7.89 -7.73 -2.79
CA PHE A 15 9.21 -7.13 -2.79
C PHE A 15 9.83 -7.21 -1.40
N ARG A 16 11.11 -7.52 -1.31
CA ARG A 16 11.88 -7.24 -0.08
C ARG A 16 11.98 -5.73 0.09
N PHE A 17 12.09 -5.27 1.33
CA PHE A 17 12.36 -3.86 1.56
C PHE A 17 13.73 -3.50 0.98
N SER A 18 13.79 -2.41 0.23
CA SER A 18 14.99 -1.88 -0.40
C SER A 18 15.02 -0.38 -0.15
N SER A 19 16.16 0.10 0.35
CA SER A 19 16.42 1.52 0.55
C SER A 19 16.80 2.25 -0.76
N ASN A 20 16.95 1.52 -1.87
CA ASN A 20 17.51 2.06 -3.11
C ASN A 20 16.46 2.64 -4.06
N ASN A 21 15.19 2.77 -3.63
CA ASN A 21 14.06 3.27 -4.43
C ASN A 21 13.80 2.50 -5.74
N ASP A 22 14.38 1.30 -5.91
CA ASP A 22 14.20 0.43 -7.06
C ASP A 22 12.87 -0.36 -7.02
N ILE A 23 12.11 -0.26 -5.93
CA ILE A 23 10.80 -0.89 -5.78
C ILE A 23 9.72 -0.13 -6.54
N CYS A 24 9.90 1.17 -6.78
CA CYS A 24 8.93 2.03 -7.43
C CYS A 24 9.44 2.58 -8.78
N PRO A 25 8.52 2.86 -9.73
CA PRO A 25 8.89 3.53 -10.98
C PRO A 25 9.49 4.91 -10.71
N LYS A 26 10.32 5.41 -11.62
CA LYS A 26 10.88 6.77 -11.52
C LYS A 26 9.75 7.82 -11.42
N GLY A 27 9.90 8.75 -10.46
CA GLY A 27 8.88 9.75 -10.15
C GLY A 27 7.77 9.24 -9.24
N PHE A 28 7.95 8.04 -8.67
CA PHE A 28 7.12 7.48 -7.63
C PHE A 28 7.99 6.95 -6.49
N SER A 29 7.45 7.00 -5.29
CA SER A 29 8.11 6.55 -4.06
C SER A 29 7.23 5.58 -3.28
N VAL A 30 7.87 4.76 -2.44
CA VAL A 30 7.16 3.98 -1.41
C VAL A 30 6.54 4.98 -0.43
N PRO A 31 5.25 4.83 -0.06
CA PRO A 31 4.57 5.79 0.77
C PRO A 31 5.08 5.76 2.20
N THR A 32 5.10 6.92 2.84
CA THR A 32 5.30 7.04 4.28
C THR A 32 4.08 6.53 5.04
N ARG A 33 4.25 6.26 6.34
CA ARG A 33 3.11 5.95 7.23
C ARG A 33 2.04 7.03 7.21
N LYS A 34 2.49 8.30 7.16
CA LYS A 34 1.58 9.45 7.16
C LYS A 34 0.74 9.49 5.89
N GLU A 35 1.34 9.20 4.74
CA GLU A 35 0.64 9.15 3.46
C GLU A 35 -0.36 8.00 3.42
N LEU A 36 0.04 6.78 3.81
CA LEU A 36 -0.89 5.66 3.89
C LEU A 36 -2.03 5.91 4.88
N ALA A 37 -1.73 6.48 6.06
CA ALA A 37 -2.75 6.74 7.08
C ALA A 37 -3.83 7.73 6.60
N ALA A 38 -3.43 8.72 5.80
CA ALA A 38 -4.35 9.67 5.18
C ALA A 38 -5.28 8.99 4.16
N GLU A 39 -4.81 7.94 3.49
CA GLU A 39 -5.57 7.26 2.42
C GLU A 39 -6.37 6.04 2.90
N THR A 40 -6.02 5.45 4.05
CA THR A 40 -6.67 4.23 4.56
C THR A 40 -7.69 4.50 5.66
N THR A 41 -8.07 5.76 5.92
CA THR A 41 -8.98 6.16 7.04
C THR A 41 -8.54 5.62 8.42
N LEU A 42 -7.24 5.36 8.56
CA LEU A 42 -6.59 5.00 9.82
C LEU A 42 -6.14 6.22 10.62
N ALA A 43 -6.35 7.43 10.09
CA ALA A 43 -6.31 8.68 10.85
C ALA A 43 -7.20 8.54 12.11
N GLU A 44 -6.76 8.84 13.33
CA GLU A 44 -5.77 9.83 13.72
C GLU A 44 -5.40 9.66 15.23
N LYS A 45 -4.26 10.24 15.64
CA LYS A 45 -3.83 10.51 17.04
C LYS A 45 -3.31 9.35 17.91
N ASN A 46 -2.38 8.54 17.43
CA ASN A 46 -1.26 8.06 18.26
C ASN A 46 -0.26 7.26 17.43
N PRO A 47 1.05 7.44 17.61
CA PRO A 47 2.08 6.61 16.96
C PRO A 47 2.04 5.12 17.39
N ILE A 48 1.14 4.73 18.30
CA ILE A 48 0.88 3.34 18.74
C ILE A 48 -0.39 2.75 18.06
N ASN A 49 -0.49 2.98 16.75
CA ASN A 49 -0.71 2.01 15.67
C ASN A 49 -1.54 0.70 15.81
N ASN A 50 -2.57 0.59 16.66
CA ASN A 50 -3.57 -0.49 16.52
C ASN A 50 -5.03 0.01 16.68
N LYS A 51 -5.76 0.12 15.57
CA LYS A 51 -7.19 0.44 15.53
C LYS A 51 -7.99 -0.86 15.61
N THR A 52 -8.76 -1.05 16.67
CA THR A 52 -9.74 -2.13 16.76
C THR A 52 -10.91 -1.88 15.81
N ILE A 53 -11.28 -2.89 15.05
CA ILE A 53 -12.41 -2.89 14.11
C ILE A 53 -13.47 -3.82 14.71
N LYS A 54 -14.60 -3.24 15.13
CA LYS A 54 -15.61 -3.93 15.95
C LYS A 54 -16.43 -4.98 15.17
N ASP A 55 -16.57 -4.78 13.86
CA ASP A 55 -17.47 -5.59 13.03
C ASP A 55 -16.74 -6.68 12.22
N GLY A 56 -15.44 -6.88 12.46
CA GLY A 56 -14.63 -7.87 11.74
C GLY A 56 -14.49 -7.66 10.23
N ASN A 57 -14.86 -6.48 9.73
CA ASN A 57 -14.95 -6.17 8.31
C ASN A 57 -13.76 -5.37 7.75
N GLY A 58 -12.65 -5.29 8.49
CA GLY A 58 -11.52 -4.42 8.13
C GLY A 58 -10.94 -4.67 6.75
N THR A 59 -10.79 -5.93 6.36
CA THR A 59 -10.32 -6.31 5.02
C THR A 59 -11.33 -5.96 3.92
N ALA A 60 -12.63 -6.06 4.20
CA ALA A 60 -13.67 -5.66 3.25
C ALA A 60 -13.69 -4.14 3.06
N LEU A 61 -13.49 -3.36 4.14
CA LEU A 61 -13.36 -1.90 4.08
C LEU A 61 -12.10 -1.48 3.31
N ALA A 62 -10.99 -2.19 3.46
CA ALA A 62 -9.77 -1.92 2.71
C ALA A 62 -9.97 -2.16 1.19
N LEU A 63 -10.73 -3.20 0.82
CA LEU A 63 -11.07 -3.51 -0.57
C LEU A 63 -12.07 -2.52 -1.17
N SER A 64 -13.05 -2.03 -0.40
CA SER A 64 -14.01 -1.03 -0.87
C SER A 64 -13.46 0.40 -0.85
N SER A 65 -12.32 0.62 -0.20
CA SER A 65 -11.63 1.91 -0.20
C SER A 65 -11.22 2.32 -1.62
N PHE A 66 -10.96 3.61 -1.78
CA PHE A 66 -10.37 4.15 -3.00
C PHE A 66 -9.12 3.38 -3.46
N LEU A 67 -8.35 2.88 -2.51
CA LEU A 67 -7.12 2.17 -2.78
C LEU A 67 -7.34 0.73 -3.29
N LYS A 68 -8.53 0.15 -3.09
CA LYS A 68 -8.91 -1.22 -3.48
C LYS A 68 -7.88 -2.27 -3.07
N LEU A 69 -7.55 -2.29 -1.77
CA LEU A 69 -6.50 -3.14 -1.20
C LEU A 69 -7.03 -4.57 -0.95
N PRO A 70 -6.61 -5.63 -1.70
CA PRO A 70 -7.02 -7.00 -1.41
C PRO A 70 -6.26 -7.59 -0.21
N ALA A 71 -6.86 -8.59 0.42
CA ALA A 71 -6.28 -9.27 1.57
C ALA A 71 -5.32 -10.40 1.11
N ALA A 72 -4.23 -10.02 0.44
CA ALA A 72 -3.31 -10.94 -0.24
C ALA A 72 -2.21 -11.54 0.66
N GLY A 73 -2.11 -11.11 1.92
CA GLY A 73 -1.06 -11.56 2.83
C GLY A 73 0.34 -11.11 2.40
N ARG A 74 1.35 -11.91 2.74
CA ARG A 74 2.77 -11.74 2.35
C ARG A 74 3.28 -13.02 1.68
N LYS A 75 4.46 -12.98 1.05
CA LYS A 75 5.03 -14.11 0.27
C LYS A 75 4.87 -15.49 0.94
N ASN A 76 5.21 -15.60 2.23
CA ASN A 76 5.16 -16.85 2.98
C ASN A 76 3.93 -16.99 3.91
N LEU A 77 2.96 -16.08 3.82
CA LEU A 77 1.76 -16.10 4.65
C LEU A 77 0.56 -15.52 3.88
N LYS A 78 -0.15 -16.40 3.19
CA LYS A 78 -1.41 -16.07 2.52
C LYS A 78 -2.55 -16.12 3.54
N ARG A 79 -2.93 -14.96 4.07
CA ARG A 79 -4.06 -14.79 5.00
C ARG A 79 -4.97 -13.69 4.47
N LEU A 80 -6.22 -13.66 4.93
CA LEU A 80 -7.13 -12.52 4.77
C LEU A 80 -6.64 -11.33 5.61
N ILE A 81 -5.46 -10.80 5.26
CA ILE A 81 -4.83 -9.62 5.85
C ILE A 81 -4.13 -8.86 4.72
N VAL A 82 -4.28 -7.54 4.68
CA VAL A 82 -3.51 -6.64 3.81
C VAL A 82 -2.16 -6.39 4.45
N PHE A 83 -1.07 -6.48 3.70
CA PHE A 83 0.25 -5.99 4.11
C PHE A 83 0.84 -5.08 3.03
N LEU A 84 1.32 -3.90 3.44
CA LEU A 84 1.97 -2.94 2.54
C LEU A 84 3.23 -2.37 3.15
N TRP A 85 4.31 -2.27 2.37
CA TRP A 85 5.51 -1.55 2.76
C TRP A 85 5.26 -0.07 3.01
N THR A 86 5.98 0.49 3.99
CA THR A 86 6.15 1.93 4.20
C THR A 86 7.61 2.32 4.04
N ALA A 87 7.87 3.57 3.65
CA ALA A 87 9.22 4.10 3.41
C ALA A 87 10.17 3.96 4.62
N GLU A 88 9.63 3.92 5.83
CA GLU A 88 10.37 3.86 7.10
C GLU A 88 10.82 2.44 7.49
N ARG A 89 10.96 1.52 6.52
CA ARG A 89 11.19 0.08 6.78
C ARG A 89 10.13 -0.49 7.74
N GLY A 90 8.89 -0.04 7.56
CA GLY A 90 7.72 -0.49 8.31
C GLY A 90 6.68 -1.07 7.39
N PHE A 91 5.57 -1.53 7.94
CA PHE A 91 4.44 -1.98 7.14
C PHE A 91 3.11 -1.56 7.75
N LEU A 92 2.14 -1.32 6.87
CA LEU A 92 0.73 -1.28 7.19
C LEU A 92 0.19 -2.72 7.20
N PHE A 93 -0.62 -3.06 8.19
CA PHE A 93 -1.45 -4.25 8.20
C PHE A 93 -2.93 -3.89 8.36
N ILE A 94 -3.81 -4.57 7.65
CA ILE A 94 -5.27 -4.48 7.83
C ILE A 94 -5.84 -5.89 7.84
N GLY A 95 -6.25 -6.35 9.02
CA GLY A 95 -6.97 -7.60 9.23
C GLY A 95 -8.46 -7.37 9.48
N PRO A 96 -9.23 -8.43 9.72
CA PRO A 96 -10.67 -8.35 9.99
C PRO A 96 -11.00 -7.42 11.18
N ASN A 97 -10.26 -7.60 12.28
CA ASN A 97 -10.57 -6.98 13.58
C ASN A 97 -9.59 -5.86 13.97
N ASN A 98 -8.53 -5.64 13.19
CA ASN A 98 -7.48 -4.72 13.56
C ASN A 98 -6.74 -4.17 12.35
N ALA A 99 -6.29 -2.92 12.47
CA ALA A 99 -5.46 -2.29 11.47
C ALA A 99 -4.42 -1.39 12.12
N GLY A 100 -3.24 -1.31 11.52
CA GLY A 100 -2.13 -0.66 12.17
C GLY A 100 -0.87 -0.60 11.34
N PHE A 101 0.14 0.02 11.92
CA PHE A 101 1.50 0.06 11.40
C PHE A 101 2.41 -0.79 12.29
N SER A 102 3.51 -1.28 11.76
CA SER A 102 4.56 -1.92 12.55
C SER A 102 5.91 -1.64 11.91
N ASN A 103 6.98 -1.73 12.70
CA ASN A 103 8.33 -1.73 12.16
C ASN A 103 8.64 -3.13 11.62
N ALA A 104 9.40 -3.25 10.53
CA ALA A 104 10.05 -4.51 10.24
C ALA A 104 11.25 -4.64 11.18
N GLU A 105 11.19 -5.58 12.11
CA GLU A 105 12.30 -5.94 12.99
C GLU A 105 13.46 -6.55 12.17
N ALA A 106 14.65 -6.59 12.75
CA ALA A 106 15.85 -7.05 12.07
C ALA A 106 15.73 -8.50 11.56
N ASP A 107 14.98 -9.35 12.27
CA ASP A 107 14.92 -10.80 12.02
C ASP A 107 13.91 -11.21 10.94
N ILE A 108 13.19 -10.27 10.34
CA ILE A 108 12.23 -10.59 9.29
C ILE A 108 12.90 -10.60 7.92
N GLU A 109 14.09 -11.20 7.81
CA GLU A 109 14.97 -11.20 6.61
C GLU A 109 14.29 -11.69 5.31
N ASP A 110 13.11 -12.32 5.42
CA ASP A 110 12.27 -12.74 4.30
C ASP A 110 10.88 -12.09 4.24
N LEU A 111 10.68 -10.95 4.91
CA LEU A 111 9.48 -10.16 4.69
C LEU A 111 9.50 -9.67 3.24
N SER A 112 8.66 -10.27 2.41
CA SER A 112 8.35 -9.75 1.09
C SER A 112 6.87 -9.37 1.10
N LEU A 113 6.60 -8.08 1.02
CA LEU A 113 5.26 -7.50 1.05
C LEU A 113 4.91 -6.87 -0.28
N SER A 114 3.61 -6.65 -0.48
CA SER A 114 3.14 -5.81 -1.58
C SER A 114 3.61 -4.38 -1.36
N VAL A 115 3.86 -3.68 -2.46
CA VAL A 115 4.14 -2.25 -2.47
C VAL A 115 3.02 -1.54 -3.22
N ARG A 116 2.72 -0.32 -2.78
CA ARG A 116 2.00 0.65 -3.59
C ARG A 116 2.90 1.85 -3.72
N CYS A 117 3.05 2.39 -4.92
CA CYS A 117 3.87 3.56 -5.16
C CYS A 117 2.97 4.80 -5.30
N ILE A 118 3.39 5.91 -4.71
CA ILE A 118 2.72 7.22 -4.81
C ILE A 118 3.62 8.13 -5.64
N LYS A 119 3.03 8.94 -6.52
CA LYS A 119 3.77 9.90 -7.35
C LYS A 119 4.40 10.97 -6.48
N ASP A 120 5.64 11.28 -6.77
CA ASP A 120 6.35 12.35 -6.09
C ASP A 120 5.67 13.69 -6.37
N LEU A 121 5.70 14.60 -5.38
CA LEU A 121 5.20 15.97 -5.51
C LEU A 121 6.16 16.82 -6.36
N THR A 122 6.37 16.44 -7.61
CA THR A 122 6.98 17.36 -8.58
C THR A 122 5.88 18.27 -9.11
N PRO A 123 6.05 19.61 -9.11
CA PRO A 123 5.10 20.49 -9.77
C PRO A 123 4.94 20.05 -11.23
N PRO A 124 3.71 19.89 -11.73
CA PRO A 124 3.49 19.40 -13.08
C PRO A 124 4.09 20.42 -14.07
N PRO A 125 4.84 19.98 -15.10
CA PRO A 125 4.99 20.81 -16.28
C PRO A 125 3.58 21.10 -16.87
N LEU A 126 3.42 22.33 -17.35
CA LEU A 126 2.20 22.90 -17.93
C LEU A 126 1.49 21.98 -18.97
N PRO A 127 0.24 22.27 -19.32
CA PRO A 127 -0.87 21.32 -19.17
C PRO A 127 -0.72 20.11 -20.10
N THR A 128 -0.17 19.02 -19.58
CA THR A 128 -0.18 17.72 -20.27
C THR A 128 -1.29 16.86 -19.67
N PRO A 129 -2.11 16.15 -20.47
CA PRO A 129 -3.07 15.21 -19.91
C PRO A 129 -2.38 14.26 -18.93
N LEU A 130 -2.93 14.16 -17.72
CA LEU A 130 -2.35 13.34 -16.66
C LEU A 130 -2.34 11.87 -17.14
N PRO A 131 -1.19 11.17 -17.12
CA PRO A 131 -1.15 9.77 -17.51
C PRO A 131 -2.10 8.96 -16.62
N THR A 132 -2.79 7.98 -17.23
CA THR A 132 -3.67 7.04 -16.53
C THR A 132 -3.00 5.69 -16.26
N THR A 133 -1.80 5.48 -16.82
CA THR A 133 -0.99 4.27 -16.61
C THR A 133 0.50 4.61 -16.52
N VAL A 134 1.27 3.71 -15.89
CA VAL A 134 2.74 3.74 -15.84
C VAL A 134 3.29 2.36 -16.20
N SER A 135 4.39 2.31 -16.96
CA SER A 135 5.09 1.07 -17.28
C SER A 135 6.32 0.91 -16.40
N PHE A 136 6.48 -0.27 -15.80
CA PHE A 136 7.59 -0.57 -14.89
C PHE A 136 7.93 -2.06 -14.94
N ASN A 137 9.21 -2.38 -15.09
CA ASN A 137 9.71 -3.76 -15.21
C ASN A 137 8.93 -4.64 -16.21
N GLY A 138 8.56 -4.07 -17.37
CA GLY A 138 7.81 -4.76 -18.42
C GLY A 138 6.33 -4.99 -18.12
N LYS A 139 5.80 -4.45 -17.01
CA LYS A 139 4.38 -4.49 -16.65
C LYS A 139 3.76 -3.10 -16.71
N THR A 140 2.47 -3.03 -17.06
CA THR A 140 1.70 -1.77 -17.09
C THR A 140 0.76 -1.73 -15.89
N TYR A 141 0.79 -0.61 -15.17
CA TYR A 141 0.01 -0.37 -13.96
C TYR A 141 -0.95 0.80 -14.19
N GLY A 142 -2.18 0.68 -13.69
CA GLY A 142 -3.15 1.78 -13.69
C GLY A 142 -2.84 2.78 -12.57
N LEU A 143 -2.98 4.07 -12.87
CA LEU A 143 -2.86 5.15 -11.89
C LEU A 143 -4.23 5.42 -11.25
N VAL A 144 -4.24 5.71 -9.96
CA VAL A 144 -5.46 5.91 -9.18
C VAL A 144 -5.28 7.20 -8.37
N THR A 145 -5.99 8.26 -8.75
CA THR A 145 -5.94 9.60 -8.12
C THR A 145 -6.59 9.67 -6.73
N SER A 146 -5.78 9.81 -5.68
CA SER A 146 -6.24 9.94 -4.29
C SER A 146 -7.31 11.01 -4.12
N PRO A 147 -8.32 10.81 -3.24
CA PRO A 147 -9.25 11.86 -2.85
C PRO A 147 -8.57 13.09 -2.23
N THR A 148 -7.32 12.94 -1.78
CA THR A 148 -6.48 14.04 -1.26
C THR A 148 -5.75 14.83 -2.36
N GLY A 149 -5.96 14.49 -3.64
CA GLY A 149 -5.37 15.16 -4.80
C GLY A 149 -3.94 14.70 -5.15
N ARG A 150 -3.39 13.71 -4.45
CA ARG A 150 -2.12 13.05 -4.80
C ARG A 150 -2.38 11.84 -5.70
N VAL A 151 -1.49 11.56 -6.65
CA VAL A 151 -1.59 10.41 -7.56
C VAL A 151 -0.49 9.43 -7.20
#